data_AF-A0A7S1BKB6-F1
#
_entry.id   AF-A0A7S1BKB6-F1
#
_cell.length_a   1.000
_cell.length_b   1.000
_cell.length_c   1.000
_cell.angle_alpha   90.00
_cell.angle_beta   90.00
_cell.angle_gamma   90.00
#
_symmetry.space_group_name_H-M   'P 1'
#
loop_
_entity.id
_entity.type
_entity.pdbx_description
1 polymer ?
#
loop_
_entity_poly.entity_id
_entity_poly.type
_entity_poly.pdbx_seq_one_letter_code
_entity_poly.pdbx_strand_id
1 'polypeptide(L)'
;LFSNTLKKTCTYIGRSCKDSHDIRIATERLADVEIPYPKKRVNNETEPEEKVRIEEAIKGLFNKDLYTFVKYESVYRQNKATLYSLVWGQCTDVIRAKLEVVDGFEDTSNESDGIALLRLVRQATYEFESQRNPYLAVYTAIKQSHNLFQRHSTPCDTYLENMQNQLQVVEHYGGRVSNHPALLELALKEMGINNASQATPAQTISASQKSRDKYEAVMYLCGLNQSCFQGLIDSLNNAFIQGRDEYPQSLTDAYKLSTNWRETTRQKAFDKGEMNFLQDADSDDDDPD
;
A
#
# COMPACT_ATOMS: atom_id res chain seq x y z
N LEU A 1 -0.17 -8.95 -6.80
CA LEU A 1 -0.90 -8.35 -5.66
C LEU A 1 -0.60 -9.06 -4.35
N PHE A 2 -0.89 -10.36 -4.24
CA PHE A 2 -0.62 -11.16 -3.04
C PHE A 2 0.82 -11.01 -2.51
N SER A 3 1.83 -11.03 -3.38
CA SER A 3 3.24 -10.88 -2.98
C SER A 3 3.60 -9.53 -2.34
N ASN A 4 2.94 -8.42 -2.75
CA ASN A 4 3.18 -7.11 -2.14
C ASN A 4 2.51 -7.02 -0.77
N THR A 5 1.29 -7.55 -0.65
CA THR A 5 0.61 -7.69 0.65
C THR A 5 1.44 -8.55 1.61
N LEU A 6 2.00 -9.67 1.13
CA LEU A 6 2.82 -10.56 1.93
C LEU A 6 4.10 -9.87 2.43
N LYS A 7 4.77 -9.06 1.60
CA LYS A 7 5.92 -8.24 2.04
C LYS A 7 5.56 -7.25 3.15
N LYS A 8 4.41 -6.58 3.03
CA LYS A 8 3.91 -5.66 4.07
C LYS A 8 3.62 -6.40 5.37
N THR A 9 2.97 -7.56 5.27
CA THR A 9 2.70 -8.45 6.42
C THR A 9 3.99 -8.93 7.08
N CYS A 10 5.00 -9.37 6.32
CA CYS A 10 6.32 -9.72 6.87
C CYS A 10 7.00 -8.56 7.59
N THR A 11 6.91 -7.35 7.03
CA THR A 11 7.49 -6.14 7.65
C THR A 11 6.79 -5.80 8.97
N TYR A 12 5.46 -5.95 9.01
CA TYR A 12 4.67 -5.74 10.23
C TYR A 12 5.01 -6.78 11.31
N ILE A 13 5.00 -8.07 10.97
CA ILE A 13 5.37 -9.17 11.90
C ILE A 13 6.77 -8.95 12.46
N GLY A 14 7.71 -8.55 11.61
CA GLY A 14 9.09 -8.27 12.00
C GLY A 14 9.20 -7.20 13.10
N ARG A 15 8.28 -6.23 13.13
CA ARG A 15 8.22 -5.15 14.12
C ARG A 15 7.40 -5.50 15.36
N SER A 16 6.33 -6.26 15.19
CA SER A 16 5.32 -6.48 16.24
C SER A 16 5.53 -7.75 17.07
N CYS A 17 6.15 -8.80 16.50
CA CYS A 17 6.32 -10.09 17.17
C CYS A 17 7.68 -10.20 17.88
N LYS A 18 7.71 -10.93 19.00
CA LYS A 18 8.96 -11.32 19.68
C LYS A 18 9.61 -12.48 18.93
N ASP A 19 10.95 -12.49 18.84
CA ASP A 19 11.72 -13.50 18.10
C ASP A 19 11.15 -13.76 16.70
N SER A 20 10.92 -12.66 15.96
CA SER A 20 10.13 -12.64 14.72
C SER A 20 10.83 -13.27 13.51
N HIS A 21 12.08 -13.71 13.65
CA HIS A 21 12.88 -14.22 12.54
C HIS A 21 12.24 -15.45 11.89
N ASP A 22 11.88 -16.45 12.69
CA ASP A 22 11.37 -17.74 12.18
C ASP A 22 9.97 -17.59 11.59
N ILE A 23 9.09 -16.83 12.24
CA ILE A 23 7.75 -16.56 11.69
C ILE A 23 7.82 -15.71 10.41
N ARG A 24 8.81 -14.81 10.30
CA ARG A 24 9.02 -14.04 9.06
C ARG A 24 9.48 -14.95 7.92
N ILE A 25 10.45 -15.84 8.17
CA ILE A 25 10.90 -16.83 7.19
C ILE A 25 9.73 -17.75 6.79
N ALA A 26 8.96 -18.20 7.77
CA ALA A 26 7.82 -19.08 7.54
C ALA A 26 6.74 -18.40 6.69
N THR A 27 6.49 -17.11 6.93
CA THR A 27 5.55 -16.29 6.16
C THR A 27 6.04 -16.08 4.73
N GLU A 28 7.34 -15.79 4.53
CA GLU A 28 7.94 -15.62 3.20
C GLU A 28 7.89 -16.92 2.38
N ARG A 29 8.13 -18.06 3.03
CA ARG A 29 8.13 -19.39 2.38
C ARG A 29 6.74 -20.01 2.29
N LEU A 30 5.76 -19.48 3.03
CA LEU A 30 4.44 -20.10 3.23
C LEU A 30 4.52 -21.54 3.73
N ALA A 31 5.51 -21.82 4.58
CA ALA A 31 5.79 -23.14 5.12
C ALA A 31 6.35 -22.99 6.54
N ASP A 32 5.95 -23.89 7.45
CA ASP A 32 6.48 -23.90 8.81
C ASP A 32 8.00 -24.08 8.82
N VAL A 33 8.64 -23.48 9.83
CA VAL A 33 10.06 -23.69 10.09
C VAL A 33 10.21 -24.92 10.99
N GLU A 34 11.02 -25.88 10.57
CA GLU A 34 11.37 -27.03 11.42
C GLU A 34 12.27 -26.55 12.57
N ILE A 35 11.73 -26.57 13.79
CA ILE A 35 12.50 -26.33 15.01
C ILE A 35 13.12 -27.67 15.41
N PRO A 36 14.46 -27.85 15.33
CA PRO A 36 15.08 -29.15 15.59
C PRO A 36 14.95 -29.54 17.05
N TYR A 37 14.49 -30.76 17.31
CA TYR A 37 14.41 -31.30 18.66
C TYR A 37 15.82 -31.43 19.28
N PRO A 38 16.02 -31.02 20.56
CA PRO A 38 17.31 -31.11 21.22
C PRO A 38 17.83 -32.56 21.23
N LYS A 39 19.10 -32.77 20.86
CA LYS A 39 19.74 -34.09 20.93
C LYS A 39 20.54 -34.21 22.22
N LYS A 40 20.31 -35.30 22.97
CA LYS A 40 21.12 -35.61 24.15
C LYS A 40 22.57 -35.88 23.72
N ARG A 41 23.52 -35.23 24.38
CA ARG A 41 24.95 -35.42 24.12
C ARG A 41 25.40 -36.80 24.59
N VAL A 42 26.35 -37.39 23.87
CA VAL A 42 26.90 -38.72 24.20
C VAL A 42 28.04 -38.55 25.20
N ASN A 43 28.05 -39.38 26.25
CA ASN A 43 29.17 -39.48 27.17
C ASN A 43 30.14 -40.55 26.65
N ASN A 44 31.37 -40.15 26.32
CA ASN A 44 32.41 -41.05 25.83
C ASN A 44 33.43 -41.42 26.92
N GLU A 45 33.18 -41.05 28.18
CA GLU A 45 34.16 -41.27 29.24
C GLU A 45 34.18 -42.68 29.80
N THR A 46 35.42 -43.10 30.12
CA THR A 46 35.74 -44.47 30.54
C THR A 46 35.98 -44.56 32.04
N GLU A 47 36.43 -43.47 32.69
CA GLU A 47 36.66 -43.43 34.13
C GLU A 47 35.35 -43.35 34.92
N PRO A 48 35.10 -44.25 35.89
CA PRO A 48 33.78 -44.43 36.51
C PRO A 48 33.29 -43.21 37.31
N GLU A 49 34.17 -42.51 38.03
CA GLU A 49 33.79 -41.34 38.83
C GLU A 49 33.50 -40.10 37.95
N GLU A 50 34.31 -39.90 36.92
CA GLU A 50 34.17 -38.77 36.00
C GLU A 50 32.99 -38.97 35.04
N LYS A 51 32.73 -40.23 34.64
CA LYS A 51 31.57 -40.64 33.85
C LYS A 51 30.25 -40.29 34.54
N VAL A 52 30.11 -40.53 35.84
CA VAL A 52 28.87 -40.20 36.58
C VAL A 52 28.65 -38.68 36.64
N ARG A 53 29.69 -37.90 36.96
CA ARG A 53 29.60 -36.43 37.00
C ARG A 53 29.25 -35.83 35.63
N ILE A 54 29.88 -36.32 34.57
CA ILE A 54 29.64 -35.84 33.21
C ILE A 54 28.24 -36.25 32.73
N GLU A 55 27.75 -37.43 33.12
CA GLU A 55 26.39 -37.85 32.78
C GLU A 55 25.31 -37.02 33.48
N GLU A 56 25.51 -36.63 34.75
CA GLU A 56 24.64 -35.68 35.45
C GLU A 56 24.66 -34.29 34.81
N ALA A 57 25.84 -33.79 34.43
CA ALA A 57 25.99 -32.52 33.71
C ALA A 57 25.28 -32.56 32.33
N ILE A 58 25.41 -33.67 31.58
CA ILE A 58 24.73 -33.88 30.30
C ILE A 58 23.21 -33.91 30.49
N LYS A 59 22.70 -34.57 31.53
CA LYS A 59 21.27 -34.57 31.86
C LYS A 59 20.78 -33.15 32.20
N GLY A 60 21.52 -32.42 33.02
CA GLY A 60 21.19 -31.03 33.37
C GLY A 60 21.16 -30.11 32.15
N LEU A 61 22.12 -30.25 31.23
CA LEU A 61 22.18 -29.47 30.00
C LEU A 61 21.03 -29.83 29.04
N PHE A 62 20.73 -31.11 28.88
CA PHE A 62 19.62 -31.57 28.06
C PHE A 62 18.27 -31.05 28.57
N ASN A 63 18.05 -31.04 29.89
CA ASN A 63 16.84 -30.46 30.49
C ASN A 63 16.73 -28.96 30.21
N LYS A 64 17.85 -28.22 30.25
CA LYS A 64 17.89 -26.79 29.91
C LYS A 64 17.60 -26.56 28.42
N ASP A 65 18.13 -27.40 27.56
CA ASP A 65 17.88 -27.36 26.11
C ASP A 65 16.40 -27.66 25.81
N LEU A 66 15.79 -28.65 26.48
CA LEU A 66 14.36 -28.95 26.38
C LEU A 66 13.48 -27.79 26.84
N TYR A 67 13.79 -27.19 28.00
CA TYR A 67 13.05 -26.03 28.49
C TYR A 67 13.11 -24.87 27.50
N THR A 68 14.30 -24.63 26.94
CA THR A 68 14.52 -23.60 25.94
C THR A 68 13.75 -23.90 24.66
N PHE A 69 13.75 -25.15 24.19
CA PHE A 69 12.97 -25.62 23.04
C PHE A 69 11.47 -25.38 23.22
N VAL A 70 10.89 -25.81 24.35
CA VAL A 70 9.46 -25.62 24.64
C VAL A 70 9.11 -24.13 24.67
N LYS A 71 10.00 -23.28 25.20
CA LYS A 71 9.80 -21.83 25.20
C LYS A 71 9.81 -21.27 23.78
N TYR A 72 10.76 -21.67 22.93
CA TYR A 72 10.81 -21.25 21.52
C TYR A 72 9.56 -21.70 20.75
N GLU A 73 9.13 -22.95 20.91
CA GLU A 73 7.93 -23.48 20.29
C GLU A 73 6.67 -22.71 20.73
N SER A 74 6.55 -22.40 22.02
CA SER A 74 5.45 -21.60 22.55
C SER A 74 5.42 -20.19 21.95
N VAL A 75 6.56 -19.51 21.80
CA VAL A 75 6.64 -18.19 21.15
C VAL A 75 6.27 -18.28 19.68
N TYR A 76 6.74 -19.32 18.98
CA TYR A 76 6.41 -19.53 17.58
C TYR A 76 4.91 -19.73 17.38
N ARG A 77 4.27 -20.57 18.22
CA ARG A 77 2.81 -20.79 18.20
C ARG A 77 2.03 -19.49 18.47
N GLN A 78 2.46 -18.68 19.44
CA GLN A 78 1.87 -17.37 19.73
C GLN A 78 1.96 -16.43 18.50
N ASN A 79 3.11 -16.43 17.83
CA ASN A 79 3.34 -15.64 16.62
C ASN A 79 2.44 -16.11 15.47
N LYS A 80 2.22 -17.42 15.31
CA LYS A 80 1.24 -17.98 14.34
C LYS A 80 -0.19 -17.50 14.62
N ALA A 81 -0.62 -17.50 15.88
CA ALA A 81 -1.94 -17.00 16.27
C ALA A 81 -2.11 -15.49 16.03
N THR A 82 -1.05 -14.72 16.27
CA THR A 82 -1.03 -13.28 15.97
C THR A 82 -1.14 -13.03 14.46
N LEU A 83 -0.41 -13.83 13.67
CA LEU A 83 -0.49 -13.79 12.21
C LEU A 83 -1.89 -14.15 11.70
N TYR A 84 -2.51 -15.19 12.27
CA TYR A 84 -3.87 -15.60 11.96
C TYR A 84 -4.85 -14.44 12.12
N SER A 85 -4.84 -13.81 13.31
CA SER A 85 -5.73 -12.68 13.62
C SER A 85 -5.53 -11.50 12.65
N LEU A 86 -4.28 -11.19 12.30
CA LEU A 86 -3.96 -10.14 11.36
C LEU A 86 -4.49 -10.44 9.95
N VAL A 87 -4.22 -11.64 9.44
CA VAL A 87 -4.62 -12.05 8.08
C VAL A 87 -6.15 -12.15 7.99
N TRP A 88 -6.78 -12.77 8.99
CA TRP A 88 -8.24 -12.86 9.06
C TRP A 88 -8.91 -11.48 9.11
N GLY A 89 -8.35 -10.55 9.88
CA GLY A 89 -8.80 -9.16 9.97
C GLY A 89 -8.69 -8.40 8.63
N GLN A 90 -7.72 -8.76 7.80
CA GLN A 90 -7.53 -8.16 6.47
C GLN A 90 -8.37 -8.81 5.36
N CYS A 91 -8.92 -10.00 5.59
CA CYS A 91 -9.80 -10.66 4.63
C CYS A 91 -11.15 -9.94 4.54
N THR A 92 -11.64 -9.77 3.31
CA THR A 92 -13.00 -9.27 3.07
C THR A 92 -14.03 -10.37 3.38
N ASP A 93 -15.28 -9.98 3.63
CA ASP A 93 -16.34 -10.95 3.95
C ASP A 93 -16.54 -12.00 2.84
N VAL A 94 -16.31 -11.59 1.58
CA VAL A 94 -16.35 -12.50 0.43
C VAL A 94 -15.25 -13.56 0.49
N ILE A 95 -14.03 -13.19 0.91
CA ILE A 95 -12.93 -14.15 1.07
C ILE A 95 -13.18 -15.04 2.29
N ARG A 96 -13.66 -14.48 3.41
CA ARG A 96 -13.97 -15.25 4.62
C ARG A 96 -15.01 -16.33 4.35
N ALA A 97 -16.15 -15.96 3.75
CA ALA A 97 -17.21 -16.91 3.42
C ALA A 97 -16.74 -18.04 2.48
N LYS A 98 -15.76 -17.77 1.61
CA LYS A 98 -15.15 -18.82 0.78
C LYS A 98 -14.22 -19.72 1.56
N LEU A 99 -13.37 -19.15 2.42
CA LEU A 99 -12.43 -19.92 3.24
C LEU A 99 -13.15 -20.86 4.20
N GLU A 100 -14.28 -20.44 4.77
CA GLU A 100 -15.10 -21.27 5.66
C GLU A 100 -15.63 -22.56 5.01
N VAL A 101 -15.70 -22.61 3.68
CA VAL A 101 -16.16 -23.78 2.91
C VAL A 101 -14.98 -24.67 2.49
N VAL A 102 -13.73 -24.21 2.60
CA VAL A 102 -12.56 -24.96 2.18
C VAL A 102 -12.17 -26.00 3.24
N ASP A 103 -11.96 -27.24 2.79
CA ASP A 103 -11.48 -28.33 3.64
C ASP A 103 -10.17 -27.95 4.35
N GLY A 104 -10.11 -28.17 5.67
CA GLY A 104 -8.96 -27.82 6.52
C GLY A 104 -8.97 -26.40 7.09
N PHE A 105 -9.97 -25.57 6.76
CA PHE A 105 -10.14 -24.27 7.42
C PHE A 105 -10.49 -24.41 8.91
N GLU A 106 -11.35 -25.38 9.27
CA GLU A 106 -11.76 -25.60 10.66
C GLU A 106 -10.57 -25.92 11.56
N ASP A 107 -9.68 -26.83 11.13
CA ASP A 107 -8.44 -27.15 11.84
C ASP A 107 -7.51 -25.92 11.93
N THR A 108 -7.35 -25.20 10.83
CA THR A 108 -6.53 -23.98 10.76
C THR A 108 -7.04 -22.90 11.74
N SER A 109 -8.36 -22.76 11.85
CA SER A 109 -9.01 -21.81 12.77
C SER A 109 -8.85 -22.24 14.23
N ASN A 110 -9.08 -23.53 14.52
CA ASN A 110 -8.94 -24.08 15.87
C ASN A 110 -7.51 -23.97 16.40
N GLU A 111 -6.52 -24.20 15.55
CA GLU A 111 -5.10 -24.06 15.90
C GLU A 111 -4.58 -22.61 15.83
N SER A 112 -5.39 -21.69 15.28
CA SER A 112 -5.00 -20.32 14.96
C SER A 112 -3.71 -20.27 14.13
N ASP A 113 -3.61 -21.14 13.12
CA ASP A 113 -2.41 -21.24 12.29
C ASP A 113 -2.42 -20.19 11.17
N GLY A 114 -1.73 -19.08 11.40
CA GLY A 114 -1.62 -17.99 10.43
C GLY A 114 -0.90 -18.35 9.13
N ILE A 115 0.00 -19.34 9.14
CA ILE A 115 0.74 -19.77 7.94
C ILE A 115 -0.20 -20.63 7.08
N ALA A 116 -0.91 -21.56 7.70
CA ALA A 116 -1.92 -22.37 7.01
C ALA A 116 -3.02 -21.48 6.42
N LEU A 117 -3.50 -20.48 7.17
CA LEU A 117 -4.48 -19.51 6.67
C LEU A 117 -3.96 -18.76 5.43
N LEU A 118 -2.70 -18.31 5.43
CA LEU A 118 -2.12 -17.65 4.26
C LEU A 118 -2.05 -18.56 3.02
N ARG A 119 -1.81 -19.86 3.19
CA ARG A 119 -1.86 -20.83 2.09
C ARG A 119 -3.28 -20.97 1.53
N LEU A 120 -4.28 -21.08 2.40
CA LEU A 120 -5.69 -21.17 2.01
C LEU A 120 -6.16 -19.90 1.30
N VAL A 121 -5.82 -18.72 1.84
CA VAL A 121 -6.11 -17.43 1.19
C VAL A 121 -5.50 -17.39 -0.20
N ARG A 122 -4.23 -17.78 -0.33
CA ARG A 122 -3.54 -17.82 -1.62
C ARG A 122 -4.28 -18.72 -2.62
N GLN A 123 -4.62 -19.94 -2.21
CA GLN A 123 -5.34 -20.89 -3.07
C GLN A 123 -6.70 -20.33 -3.49
N ALA A 124 -7.50 -19.84 -2.54
CA ALA A 124 -8.81 -19.25 -2.82
C ALA A 124 -8.73 -18.05 -3.76
N THR A 125 -7.69 -17.21 -3.65
CA THR A 125 -7.47 -16.10 -4.58
C THR A 125 -7.13 -16.58 -5.99
N TYR A 126 -6.28 -17.61 -6.14
CA TYR A 126 -5.94 -18.16 -7.46
C TYR A 126 -7.11 -18.84 -8.14
N GLU A 127 -7.91 -19.62 -7.40
CA GLU A 127 -9.12 -20.27 -7.93
C GLU A 127 -10.17 -19.23 -8.37
N PHE A 128 -10.29 -18.13 -7.64
CA PHE A 128 -11.18 -17.04 -8.04
C PHE A 128 -10.69 -16.31 -9.30
N GLU A 129 -9.38 -16.07 -9.41
CA GLU A 129 -8.79 -15.44 -10.59
C GLU A 129 -8.94 -16.33 -11.83
N SER A 130 -8.80 -17.66 -11.70
CA SER A 130 -8.91 -18.59 -12.84
C SER A 130 -10.34 -18.72 -13.40
N GLN A 131 -11.35 -18.57 -12.56
CA GLN A 131 -12.77 -18.61 -12.97
C GLN A 131 -13.26 -17.28 -13.57
N ARG A 132 -12.48 -16.21 -13.46
CA ARG A 132 -12.90 -14.88 -13.87
C ARG A 132 -12.74 -14.71 -15.39
N ASN A 133 -13.77 -14.14 -16.03
CA ASN A 133 -13.67 -13.78 -17.45
C ASN A 133 -12.55 -12.72 -17.64
N PRO A 134 -11.56 -12.95 -18.52
CA PRO A 134 -10.41 -12.06 -18.67
C PRO A 134 -10.78 -10.67 -19.18
N TYR A 135 -11.74 -10.56 -20.10
CA TYR A 135 -12.24 -9.28 -20.59
C TYR A 135 -12.90 -8.47 -19.47
N LEU A 136 -13.72 -9.14 -18.66
CA LEU A 136 -14.36 -8.51 -17.50
C LEU A 136 -13.32 -8.09 -16.46
N ALA A 137 -12.27 -8.88 -16.24
CA ALA A 137 -11.20 -8.57 -15.31
C ALA A 137 -10.47 -7.27 -15.68
N VAL A 138 -10.02 -7.16 -16.93
CA VAL A 138 -9.36 -5.95 -17.46
C VAL A 138 -10.30 -4.75 -17.39
N TYR A 139 -11.54 -4.88 -17.88
CA TYR A 139 -12.52 -3.79 -17.86
C TYR A 139 -12.79 -3.29 -16.44
N THR A 140 -13.00 -4.21 -15.49
CA THR A 140 -13.29 -3.85 -14.10
C THR A 140 -12.09 -3.17 -13.45
N ALA A 141 -10.86 -3.64 -13.70
CA ALA A 141 -9.65 -3.03 -13.17
C ALA A 141 -9.46 -1.60 -13.67
N ILE A 142 -9.63 -1.37 -14.99
CA ILE A 142 -9.57 -0.03 -15.58
C ILE A 142 -10.68 0.88 -15.04
N LYS A 143 -11.91 0.35 -14.93
CA LYS A 143 -13.02 1.09 -14.33
C LYS A 143 -12.73 1.50 -12.88
N GLN A 144 -12.14 0.60 -12.09
CA GLN A 144 -11.75 0.89 -10.71
C GLN A 144 -10.65 1.94 -10.62
N SER A 145 -9.66 1.91 -11.52
CA SER A 145 -8.59 2.92 -11.54
C SER A 145 -9.13 4.32 -11.85
N HIS A 146 -10.11 4.45 -12.76
CA HIS A 146 -10.73 5.75 -13.06
C HIS A 146 -11.69 6.24 -11.97
N ASN A 147 -12.29 5.33 -11.20
CA ASN A 147 -13.19 5.68 -10.10
C ASN A 147 -12.45 5.88 -8.77
N LEU A 148 -11.12 5.83 -8.76
CA LEU A 148 -10.33 6.07 -7.56
C LEU A 148 -10.16 7.58 -7.35
N PHE A 149 -10.54 8.06 -6.16
CA PHE A 149 -10.37 9.45 -5.75
C PHE A 149 -10.00 9.54 -4.27
N GLN A 150 -9.31 10.62 -3.90
CA GLN A 150 -8.92 10.91 -2.53
C GLN A 150 -10.15 11.28 -1.71
N ARG A 151 -10.40 10.53 -0.64
CA ARG A 151 -11.43 10.88 0.35
C ARG A 151 -10.94 12.02 1.22
N HIS A 152 -11.87 12.79 1.79
CA HIS A 152 -11.57 13.93 2.65
C HIS A 152 -10.63 13.60 3.83
N SER A 153 -10.71 12.40 4.39
CA SER A 153 -9.87 11.96 5.53
C SER A 153 -8.57 11.27 5.11
N THR A 154 -8.33 11.06 3.81
CA THR A 154 -7.17 10.32 3.31
C THR A 154 -6.06 11.31 2.96
N PRO A 155 -4.87 11.22 3.57
CA PRO A 155 -3.75 12.07 3.21
C PRO A 155 -3.19 11.73 1.81
N CYS A 156 -2.47 12.68 1.21
CA CYS A 156 -2.02 12.59 -0.18
C CYS A 156 -1.08 11.41 -0.44
N ASP A 157 -0.23 11.06 0.53
CA ASP A 157 0.70 9.93 0.46
C ASP A 157 -0.03 8.58 0.34
N THR A 158 -1.05 8.40 1.16
CA THR A 158 -1.89 7.19 1.18
C THR A 158 -2.70 7.08 -0.11
N TYR A 159 -3.20 8.21 -0.61
CA TYR A 159 -3.89 8.24 -1.90
C TYR A 159 -2.96 7.89 -3.06
N LEU A 160 -1.75 8.45 -3.10
CA LEU A 160 -0.73 8.12 -4.09
C LEU A 160 -0.41 6.62 -4.10
N GLU A 161 -0.19 6.03 -2.91
CA GLU A 161 0.08 4.61 -2.77
C GLU A 161 -1.10 3.76 -3.28
N ASN A 162 -2.34 4.13 -2.96
CA ASN A 162 -3.53 3.45 -3.44
C ASN A 162 -3.64 3.51 -4.97
N MET A 163 -3.35 4.67 -5.58
CA MET A 163 -3.36 4.82 -7.04
C MET A 163 -2.31 3.93 -7.71
N GLN A 164 -1.08 3.93 -7.21
CA GLN A 164 -0.01 3.07 -7.71
C GLN A 164 -0.36 1.58 -7.59
N ASN A 165 -0.96 1.19 -6.45
CA ASN A 165 -1.43 -0.18 -6.26
C ASN A 165 -2.50 -0.55 -7.28
N GLN A 166 -3.47 0.34 -7.58
CA GLN A 166 -4.50 0.08 -8.59
C GLN A 166 -3.92 -0.01 -10.02
N LEU A 167 -2.93 0.82 -10.37
CA LEU A 167 -2.26 0.71 -11.65
C LEU A 167 -1.53 -0.64 -11.81
N GLN A 168 -0.90 -1.14 -10.75
CA GLN A 168 -0.32 -2.49 -10.75
C GLN A 168 -1.37 -3.60 -10.90
N VAL A 169 -2.60 -3.42 -10.36
CA VAL A 169 -3.71 -4.36 -10.60
C VAL A 169 -4.06 -4.40 -12.07
N VAL A 170 -4.16 -3.25 -12.73
CA VAL A 170 -4.48 -3.17 -14.16
C VAL A 170 -3.39 -3.87 -14.98
N GLU A 171 -2.12 -3.60 -14.70
CA GLU A 171 -0.99 -4.26 -15.37
C GLU A 171 -0.97 -5.78 -15.14
N HIS A 172 -1.35 -6.24 -13.94
CA HIS A 172 -1.42 -7.67 -13.63
C HIS A 172 -2.42 -8.42 -14.52
N TYR A 173 -3.55 -7.78 -14.83
CA TYR A 173 -4.53 -8.33 -15.79
C TYR A 173 -4.16 -8.09 -17.26
N GLY A 174 -2.99 -7.50 -17.55
CA GLY A 174 -2.54 -7.19 -18.91
C GLY A 174 -3.13 -5.90 -19.50
N GLY A 175 -3.87 -5.13 -18.69
CA GLY A 175 -4.39 -3.83 -19.09
C GLY A 175 -3.32 -2.74 -19.05
N ARG A 176 -3.56 -1.64 -19.76
CA ARG A 176 -2.74 -0.42 -19.71
C ARG A 176 -3.65 0.80 -19.68
N VAL A 177 -3.65 1.55 -18.57
CA VAL A 177 -4.46 2.78 -18.43
C VAL A 177 -3.82 3.96 -19.17
N SER A 178 -2.50 4.03 -19.15
CA SER A 178 -1.73 5.21 -19.56
C SER A 178 -1.26 5.19 -21.02
N ASN A 179 -1.56 4.13 -21.78
CA ASN A 179 -1.03 3.94 -23.13
C ASN A 179 -2.00 4.46 -24.21
N HIS A 180 -1.96 5.77 -24.46
CA HIS A 180 -2.82 6.43 -25.44
C HIS A 180 -2.04 6.80 -26.70
N PRO A 181 -2.41 6.31 -27.90
CA PRO A 181 -1.68 6.60 -29.14
C PRO A 181 -1.50 8.10 -29.44
N ALA A 182 -2.53 8.91 -29.16
CA ALA A 182 -2.47 10.35 -29.35
C ALA A 182 -1.43 11.03 -28.44
N LEU A 183 -1.26 10.55 -27.21
CA LEU A 183 -0.26 11.08 -26.27
C LEU A 183 1.15 10.62 -26.62
N LEU A 184 1.29 9.42 -27.20
CA LEU A 184 2.56 8.95 -27.76
C LEU A 184 3.01 9.87 -28.91
N GLU A 185 2.12 10.20 -29.84
CA GLU A 185 2.42 11.11 -30.94
C GLU A 185 2.79 12.52 -30.45
N LEU A 186 2.09 13.03 -29.43
CA LEU A 186 2.44 14.29 -28.79
C LEU A 186 3.85 14.25 -28.18
N ALA A 187 4.16 13.19 -27.43
CA ALA A 187 5.47 13.01 -26.82
C ALA A 187 6.60 12.88 -27.87
N LEU A 188 6.34 12.23 -29.01
CA LEU A 188 7.28 12.15 -30.14
C LEU A 188 7.50 13.52 -30.78
N LYS A 189 6.45 14.32 -30.97
CA LYS A 189 6.56 15.70 -31.48
C LYS A 189 7.37 16.60 -30.55
N GLU A 190 7.18 16.47 -29.23
CA GLU A 190 8.01 17.18 -28.24
C GLU A 190 9.50 16.79 -28.31
N MET A 191 9.81 15.58 -28.80
CA MET A 191 11.19 15.13 -29.04
C MET A 191 11.71 15.51 -30.44
N GLY A 192 10.94 16.28 -31.21
CA GLY A 192 11.30 16.71 -32.57
C GLY A 192 11.06 15.66 -33.66
N ILE A 193 10.30 14.60 -33.37
CA ILE A 193 9.99 13.53 -34.33
C ILE A 193 8.57 13.75 -34.87
N ASN A 194 8.48 14.27 -36.09
CA ASN A 194 7.21 14.63 -36.70
C ASN A 194 6.40 13.43 -37.22
N ASN A 195 7.06 12.32 -37.54
CA ASN A 195 6.43 11.09 -38.03
C ASN A 195 6.72 9.91 -37.11
N ALA A 196 5.68 9.29 -36.55
CA ALA A 196 5.83 8.12 -35.69
C ALA A 196 6.54 6.94 -36.40
N SER A 197 6.37 6.81 -37.72
CA SER A 197 7.03 5.78 -38.55
C SER A 197 8.55 5.96 -38.70
N GLN A 198 9.09 7.13 -38.36
CA GLN A 198 10.54 7.42 -38.38
C GLN A 198 11.19 7.27 -37.00
N ALA A 199 10.39 7.01 -35.96
CA ALA A 199 10.90 6.85 -34.60
C ALA A 199 11.65 5.52 -34.48
N THR A 200 12.85 5.57 -33.91
CA THR A 200 13.57 4.36 -33.53
C THR A 200 12.80 3.63 -32.41
N PRO A 201 13.00 2.31 -32.24
CA PRO A 201 12.40 1.57 -31.13
C PRO A 201 12.73 2.20 -29.76
N ALA A 202 13.97 2.69 -29.59
CA ALA A 202 14.40 3.37 -28.36
C ALA A 202 13.65 4.70 -28.13
N GLN A 203 13.48 5.52 -29.17
CA GLN A 203 12.71 6.77 -29.07
C GLN A 203 11.23 6.52 -28.77
N THR A 204 10.66 5.46 -29.35
CA THR A 204 9.27 5.06 -29.08
C THR A 204 9.08 4.63 -27.63
N ILE A 205 10.03 3.86 -27.06
CA ILE A 205 10.00 3.47 -25.66
C ILE A 205 10.11 4.69 -24.75
N SER A 206 11.06 5.59 -25.01
CA SER A 206 11.23 6.82 -24.23
C SER A 206 10.01 7.75 -24.31
N ALA A 207 9.42 7.88 -25.51
CA ALA A 207 8.19 8.67 -25.70
C ALA A 207 6.99 8.04 -25.00
N SER A 208 6.87 6.71 -25.06
CA SER A 208 5.85 5.98 -24.32
C SER A 208 5.98 6.20 -22.82
N GLN A 209 7.19 6.06 -22.26
CA GLN A 209 7.44 6.29 -20.84
C GLN A 209 7.13 7.74 -20.43
N LYS A 210 7.60 8.74 -21.20
CA LYS A 210 7.30 10.15 -20.94
C LYS A 210 5.79 10.43 -20.99
N SER A 211 5.09 9.91 -22.00
CA SER A 211 3.63 10.09 -22.13
C SER A 211 2.89 9.45 -20.95
N ARG A 212 3.35 8.28 -20.50
CA ARG A 212 2.82 7.55 -19.36
C ARG A 212 3.01 8.33 -18.07
N ASP A 213 4.22 8.82 -17.80
CA ASP A 213 4.55 9.54 -16.58
C ASP A 213 3.73 10.84 -16.46
N LYS A 214 3.56 11.58 -17.57
CA LYS A 214 2.69 12.77 -17.62
C LYS A 214 1.22 12.41 -17.39
N TYR A 215 0.74 11.35 -18.04
CA TYR A 215 -0.66 10.95 -17.91
C TYR A 215 -0.99 10.51 -16.48
N GLU A 216 -0.12 9.71 -15.85
CA GLU A 216 -0.28 9.29 -14.46
C GLU A 216 -0.19 10.47 -13.48
N ALA A 217 0.64 11.46 -13.77
CA ALA A 217 0.71 12.71 -13.00
C ALA A 217 -0.59 13.50 -13.05
N VAL A 218 -1.18 13.66 -14.24
CA VAL A 218 -2.49 14.33 -14.41
C VAL A 218 -3.61 13.50 -13.78
N MET A 219 -3.61 12.18 -13.97
CA MET A 219 -4.57 11.27 -13.36
C MET A 219 -4.56 11.38 -11.83
N TYR A 220 -3.37 11.47 -11.22
CA TYR A 220 -3.22 11.72 -9.78
C TYR A 220 -3.88 13.04 -9.37
N LEU A 221 -3.55 14.15 -10.05
CA LEU A 221 -4.11 15.47 -9.72
C LEU A 221 -5.64 15.48 -9.85
N CYS A 222 -6.20 14.89 -10.91
CA CYS A 222 -7.65 14.86 -11.13
C CYS A 222 -8.41 14.03 -10.10
N GLY A 223 -7.76 13.03 -9.49
CA GLY A 223 -8.36 12.24 -8.42
C GLY A 223 -8.06 12.77 -7.01
N LEU A 224 -7.31 13.86 -6.85
CA LEU A 224 -7.20 14.55 -5.56
C LEU A 224 -8.56 15.10 -5.11
N ASN A 225 -8.69 15.36 -3.81
CA ASN A 225 -9.94 15.89 -3.28
C ASN A 225 -10.20 17.28 -3.85
N GLN A 226 -11.24 17.40 -4.68
CA GLN A 226 -11.62 18.65 -5.35
C GLN A 226 -11.88 19.77 -4.35
N SER A 227 -12.44 19.49 -3.16
CA SER A 227 -12.70 20.56 -2.18
C SER A 227 -11.44 21.31 -1.72
N CYS A 228 -10.28 20.66 -1.78
CA CYS A 228 -9.00 21.21 -1.32
C CYS A 228 -8.03 21.55 -2.47
N PHE A 229 -8.20 20.90 -3.63
CA PHE A 229 -7.26 20.99 -4.74
C PHE A 229 -7.87 21.55 -6.03
N GLN A 230 -9.16 21.94 -6.03
CA GLN A 230 -9.76 22.58 -7.21
C GLN A 230 -9.01 23.85 -7.60
N GLY A 231 -8.61 24.69 -6.64
CA GLY A 231 -7.85 25.92 -6.92
C GLY A 231 -6.50 25.65 -7.59
N LEU A 232 -5.84 24.53 -7.26
CA LEU A 232 -4.60 24.12 -7.92
C LEU A 232 -4.87 23.75 -9.38
N ILE A 233 -5.88 22.92 -9.63
CA ILE A 233 -6.27 22.49 -10.98
C ILE A 233 -6.65 23.72 -11.83
N ASP A 234 -7.41 24.64 -11.26
CA ASP A 234 -7.81 25.88 -11.93
C ASP A 234 -6.59 26.76 -12.27
N SER A 235 -5.61 26.88 -11.35
CA SER A 235 -4.39 27.64 -11.64
C SER A 235 -3.57 27.03 -12.78
N LEU A 236 -3.48 25.69 -12.84
CA LEU A 236 -2.78 24.98 -13.90
C LEU A 236 -3.49 25.15 -15.25
N ASN A 237 -4.82 25.00 -15.25
CA ASN A 237 -5.65 25.24 -16.44
C ASN A 237 -5.44 26.67 -16.96
N ASN A 238 -5.45 27.67 -16.07
CA ASN A 238 -5.25 29.07 -16.43
C ASN A 238 -3.85 29.36 -16.95
N ALA A 239 -2.80 28.77 -16.34
CA ALA A 239 -1.43 28.91 -16.83
C ALA A 239 -1.27 28.33 -18.24
N PHE A 240 -1.88 27.17 -18.50
CA PHE A 240 -1.86 26.55 -19.82
C PHE A 240 -2.55 27.40 -20.88
N ILE A 241 -3.70 27.99 -20.56
CA ILE A 241 -4.40 28.95 -21.45
C ILE A 241 -3.52 30.18 -21.74
N GLN A 242 -2.72 30.62 -20.77
CA GLN A 242 -1.74 31.71 -20.93
C GLN A 242 -0.48 31.30 -21.71
N GLY A 243 -0.39 30.04 -22.16
CA GLY A 243 0.75 29.52 -22.92
C GLY A 243 1.91 29.02 -22.06
N ARG A 244 1.74 28.91 -20.73
CA ARG A 244 2.72 28.30 -19.82
C ARG A 244 2.26 26.90 -19.43
N ASP A 245 2.93 25.87 -19.94
CA ASP A 245 2.69 24.49 -19.51
C ASP A 245 3.35 24.23 -18.14
N GLU A 246 2.58 24.41 -17.07
CA GLU A 246 2.99 24.18 -15.68
C GLU A 246 2.51 22.81 -15.15
N TYR A 247 1.96 21.94 -16.01
CA TYR A 247 1.53 20.61 -15.57
C TYR A 247 2.73 19.74 -15.18
N PRO A 248 2.57 18.89 -14.13
CA PRO A 248 3.64 18.01 -13.69
C PRO A 248 4.01 17.00 -14.77
N GLN A 249 5.31 16.81 -14.95
CA GLN A 249 5.84 15.91 -15.97
C GLN A 249 5.99 14.47 -15.45
N SER A 250 5.98 14.30 -14.13
CA SER A 250 6.09 13.02 -13.45
C SER A 250 5.16 12.95 -12.25
N LEU A 251 4.86 11.73 -11.82
CA LEU A 251 4.06 11.48 -10.63
C LEU A 251 4.70 12.08 -9.37
N THR A 252 6.03 12.09 -9.30
CA THR A 252 6.78 12.71 -8.20
C THR A 252 6.58 14.22 -8.15
N ASP A 253 6.55 14.88 -9.31
CA ASP A 253 6.35 16.32 -9.39
C ASP A 253 4.90 16.69 -9.03
N ALA A 254 3.93 15.88 -9.46
CA ALA A 254 2.54 16.04 -9.07
C ALA A 254 2.34 15.89 -7.56
N TYR A 255 3.00 14.91 -6.95
CA TYR A 255 2.98 14.74 -5.50
C TYR A 255 3.56 15.96 -4.78
N LYS A 256 4.77 16.42 -5.17
CA LYS A 256 5.40 17.63 -4.60
C LYS A 256 4.52 18.87 -4.74
N LEU A 257 3.85 19.02 -5.88
CA LEU A 257 2.93 20.12 -6.14
C LEU A 257 1.74 20.06 -5.17
N SER A 258 1.12 18.89 -5.01
CA SER A 258 0.00 18.69 -4.10
C SER A 258 0.36 18.91 -2.62
N THR A 259 1.57 18.54 -2.19
CA THR A 259 1.98 18.71 -0.78
C THR A 259 2.38 20.13 -0.42
N ASN A 260 2.89 20.89 -1.40
CA ASN A 260 3.34 22.28 -1.18
C ASN A 260 2.28 23.32 -1.55
N TRP A 261 1.16 22.89 -2.14
CA TRP A 261 0.05 23.77 -2.46
C TRP A 261 -0.52 24.38 -1.18
N ARG A 262 -0.45 25.71 -1.09
CA ARG A 262 -1.16 26.48 -0.09
C ARG A 262 -2.36 27.07 -0.80
N GLU A 263 -3.56 26.69 -0.39
CA GLU A 263 -4.73 27.44 -0.82
C GLU A 263 -4.50 28.90 -0.46
N THR A 264 -4.54 29.78 -1.46
CA THR A 264 -4.76 31.19 -1.20
C THR A 264 -6.16 31.25 -0.62
N THR A 265 -6.28 31.17 0.70
CA THR A 265 -7.53 31.41 1.40
C THR A 265 -7.95 32.80 0.97
N ARG A 266 -8.86 32.91 -0.01
CA ARG A 266 -9.83 34.00 -0.01
C ARG A 266 -10.63 33.74 1.25
N GLN A 267 -10.11 34.24 2.37
CA GLN A 267 -10.95 34.56 3.51
C GLN A 267 -12.04 35.43 2.89
N LYS A 268 -13.20 34.85 2.64
CA LYS A 268 -14.43 35.61 2.68
C LYS A 268 -14.46 36.13 4.11
N ALA A 269 -13.84 37.28 4.32
CA ALA A 269 -14.21 38.15 5.42
C ALA A 269 -15.71 38.33 5.22
N PHE A 270 -16.48 37.55 5.97
CA PHE A 270 -17.76 38.05 6.44
C PHE A 270 -17.38 39.31 7.18
N ASP A 271 -17.53 40.43 6.49
CA ASP A 271 -17.52 41.76 7.03
C ASP A 271 -18.62 41.78 8.09
N LYS A 272 -18.25 41.37 9.30
CA LYS A 272 -19.00 41.68 10.50
C LYS A 272 -18.86 43.18 10.59
N GLY A 273 -19.92 43.86 10.12
CA GLY A 273 -20.01 45.30 10.06
C GLY A 273 -19.25 45.94 11.21
N GLU A 274 -18.14 46.58 10.86
CA GLU A 274 -17.55 47.63 11.65
C GLU A 274 -18.65 48.68 11.83
N MET A 275 -19.40 48.56 12.93
CA MET A 275 -20.24 49.62 13.46
C MET A 275 -19.30 50.75 13.85
N ASN A 276 -19.02 51.59 12.86
CA ASN A 276 -18.22 52.78 12.96
C ASN A 276 -19.00 53.79 13.81
N PHE A 277 -18.79 53.76 15.12
CA PHE A 277 -19.33 54.76 16.06
C PHE A 277 -18.44 56.01 15.98
N LEU A 278 -18.63 56.77 14.91
CA LEU A 278 -18.20 58.17 14.87
C LEU A 278 -19.32 59.01 15.48
N GLN A 279 -19.16 59.28 16.77
CA GLN A 279 -19.70 60.48 17.40
C GLN A 279 -19.01 61.67 16.72
N ASP A 280 -19.77 62.48 16.00
CA ASP A 280 -19.64 63.95 15.94
C ASP A 280 -20.63 64.51 14.91
N ALA A 281 -21.64 65.24 15.40
CA ALA A 281 -22.20 66.48 14.84
C ALA A 281 -23.66 66.66 15.28
N ASP A 282 -23.86 67.23 16.48
CA ASP A 282 -25.02 68.08 16.75
C ASP A 282 -24.47 69.43 17.23
N SER A 283 -24.11 70.25 16.25
CA SER A 283 -24.08 71.70 16.37
C SER A 283 -24.61 72.24 15.06
N ASP A 284 -25.86 72.68 15.08
CA ASP A 284 -26.37 73.82 14.31
C ASP A 284 -27.78 74.13 14.84
N ASP A 285 -27.81 75.08 15.78
CA ASP A 285 -28.96 75.97 15.98
C ASP A 285 -29.14 76.80 14.69
N ASP A 286 -30.33 76.80 14.12
CA ASP A 286 -31.04 78.03 13.70
C ASP A 286 -32.42 77.67 13.10
N ASP A 287 -33.46 78.07 13.84
CA ASP A 287 -34.84 78.23 13.36
C ASP A 287 -34.90 79.28 12.24
N PRO A 288 -35.98 79.28 11.43
CA PRO A 288 -36.78 80.50 11.45
C PRO A 288 -38.30 80.28 11.31
N ASP A 289 -39.05 81.18 11.96
CA ASP A 289 -40.29 81.77 11.43
C ASP A 289 -39.99 82.65 10.20
#